data_AF-A0ABD2HUX8-F1
#
_entry.id   AF-A0ABD2HUX8-F1
#
_cell.length_a   1.000
_cell.length_b   1.000
_cell.length_c   1.000
_cell.angle_alpha   90.00
_cell.angle_beta   90.00
_cell.angle_gamma   90.00
#
_symmetry.space_group_name_H-M   'P 1'
#
loop_
_entity.id
_entity.type
_entity.pdbx_description
1 polymer ?
#
loop_
_entity_poly.entity_id
_entity_poly.type
_entity_poly.pdbx_seq_one_letter_code
_entity_poly.pdbx_strand_id
1 'polypeptide(L)'
;MFLIKFLIFAVLSYSAEAAEETTLVVSPVYTTTDTCLSESSASGPITSNLNTAITGGKFTFYGISGRGACGLDIDTPTMSAAASGSLFNSSASWVASCMSDGRYLLNDPICMNKCVKIQYNGKSLTVPINNKCSECELNHVDLSSAAFLWLEPAGGTVGVATGATITYLECA
;
A
#
# COMPACT_ATOMS: atom_id res chain seq x y z
N MET A 1 31.02 -55.37 -37.64
CA MET A 1 30.75 -54.60 -36.41
C MET A 1 30.34 -53.20 -36.83
N PHE A 2 29.08 -52.81 -36.58
CA PHE A 2 28.64 -51.47 -36.16
C PHE A 2 27.10 -51.40 -36.24
N LEU A 3 26.47 -51.61 -35.08
CA LEU A 3 25.05 -51.42 -34.83
C LEU A 3 24.83 -49.93 -34.56
N ILE A 4 24.02 -49.25 -35.37
CA ILE A 4 23.61 -47.86 -35.09
C ILE A 4 22.32 -47.91 -34.27
N LYS A 5 22.44 -47.65 -32.96
CA LYS A 5 21.29 -47.43 -32.07
C LYS A 5 20.76 -46.02 -32.29
N PHE A 6 19.52 -45.89 -32.77
CA PHE A 6 18.76 -44.65 -32.71
C PHE A 6 18.33 -44.41 -31.26
N LEU A 7 18.91 -43.39 -30.61
CA LEU A 7 18.39 -42.84 -29.36
C LEU A 7 17.34 -41.78 -29.69
N ILE A 8 16.09 -42.04 -29.34
CA ILE A 8 15.00 -41.06 -29.36
C ILE A 8 15.17 -40.17 -28.13
N PHE A 9 15.56 -38.91 -28.32
CA PHE A 9 15.51 -37.90 -27.27
C PHE A 9 14.07 -37.38 -27.18
N ALA A 10 13.35 -37.78 -26.13
CA ALA A 10 12.09 -37.16 -25.75
C ALA A 10 12.38 -35.75 -25.20
N VAL A 11 11.92 -34.72 -25.91
CA VAL A 11 11.95 -33.33 -25.43
C VAL A 11 10.75 -33.16 -24.49
N LEU A 12 11.00 -33.25 -23.19
CA LEU A 12 10.05 -32.79 -22.17
C LEU A 12 10.08 -31.26 -22.15
N SER A 13 9.06 -30.64 -22.73
CA SER A 13 8.77 -29.22 -22.53
C SER A 13 8.23 -29.02 -21.12
N TYR A 14 9.10 -28.65 -20.18
CA TYR A 14 8.72 -28.17 -18.87
C TYR A 14 8.43 -26.67 -18.99
N SER A 15 7.14 -26.30 -19.10
CA SER A 15 6.73 -24.92 -18.87
C SER A 15 6.82 -24.67 -17.37
N ALA A 16 7.82 -23.92 -16.94
CA ALA A 16 7.88 -23.39 -15.58
C ALA A 16 6.89 -22.23 -15.49
N GLU A 17 5.67 -22.49 -15.02
CA GLU A 17 4.78 -21.44 -14.52
C GLU A 17 5.54 -20.74 -13.39
N ALA A 18 5.95 -19.48 -13.60
CA ALA A 18 6.55 -18.68 -12.54
C ALA A 18 5.51 -18.55 -11.42
N ALA A 19 5.85 -18.99 -10.20
CA ALA A 19 4.97 -18.78 -9.04
C ALA A 19 4.79 -17.28 -8.85
N GLU A 20 3.58 -16.77 -9.11
CA GLU A 20 3.26 -15.37 -8.89
C GLU A 20 3.35 -15.07 -7.40
N GLU A 21 4.10 -14.04 -7.01
CA GLU A 21 4.24 -13.64 -5.62
C GLU A 21 2.86 -13.21 -5.09
N THR A 22 2.31 -13.97 -4.14
CA THR A 22 0.96 -13.74 -3.62
C THR A 22 0.92 -12.85 -2.39
N THR A 23 2.07 -12.52 -1.80
CA THR A 23 2.14 -11.64 -0.62
C THR A 23 3.33 -10.70 -0.74
N LEU A 24 3.06 -9.40 -0.66
CA LEU A 24 4.08 -8.36 -0.63
C LEU A 24 3.80 -7.41 0.54
N VAL A 25 4.85 -7.08 1.28
CA VAL A 25 4.83 -6.10 2.36
C VAL A 25 5.87 -5.04 2.06
N VAL A 26 5.43 -3.79 1.98
CA VAL A 26 6.29 -2.63 1.71
C VAL A 26 6.44 -1.85 3.01
N SER A 27 7.68 -1.73 3.50
CA SER A 27 7.97 -0.96 4.70
C SER A 27 7.95 0.55 4.42
N PRO A 28 7.57 1.39 5.40
CA PRO A 28 7.75 2.83 5.32
C PRO A 28 9.23 3.19 5.10
N VAL A 29 9.48 4.22 4.30
CA VAL A 29 10.83 4.80 4.15
C VAL A 29 11.21 5.67 5.34
N TYR A 30 10.22 6.35 5.93
CA TYR A 30 10.41 7.26 7.05
C TYR A 30 9.75 6.70 8.30
N THR A 31 10.45 6.78 9.42
CA THR A 31 9.97 6.36 10.74
C THR A 31 9.51 7.56 11.58
N THR A 32 8.88 7.29 12.73
CA THR A 32 8.57 8.32 13.73
C THR A 32 9.82 9.01 14.27
N THR A 33 10.98 8.34 14.26
CA THR A 33 12.27 8.93 14.65
C THR A 33 12.73 9.97 13.63
N ASP A 34 12.64 9.65 12.33
CA ASP A 34 13.04 10.58 11.25
C ASP A 34 12.13 11.81 11.20
N THR A 35 10.85 11.59 11.47
CA THR A 35 9.81 12.62 11.38
C THR A 35 9.66 13.45 12.66
N CYS A 36 10.17 12.96 13.80
CA CYS A 36 9.90 13.49 15.14
C CYS A 36 8.42 13.57 15.52
N LEU A 37 7.56 12.80 14.83
CA LEU A 37 6.19 12.60 15.24
C LEU A 37 6.13 11.58 16.37
N SER A 38 5.17 11.76 17.28
CA SER A 38 4.95 10.82 18.38
C SER A 38 3.46 10.53 18.52
N GLU A 39 3.10 9.25 18.48
CA GLU A 39 1.71 8.81 18.66
C GLU A 39 1.15 9.20 20.03
N SER A 40 2.01 9.29 21.06
CA SER A 40 1.60 9.76 22.39
C SER A 40 1.15 11.22 22.43
N SER A 41 1.49 12.00 21.39
CA SER A 41 1.18 13.43 21.26
C SER A 41 0.10 13.73 20.22
N ALA A 42 -0.51 12.70 19.66
CA ALA A 42 -1.50 12.80 18.60
C ALA A 42 -2.74 11.95 18.91
N SER A 43 -3.87 12.32 18.33
CA SER A 43 -5.10 11.53 18.40
C SER A 43 -5.79 11.60 17.06
N GLY A 44 -6.47 10.51 16.68
CA GLY A 44 -7.16 10.44 15.41
C GLY A 44 -8.03 9.19 15.28
N PRO A 45 -8.96 9.19 14.34
CA PRO A 45 -9.95 8.13 14.19
C PRO A 45 -9.36 6.82 13.63
N ILE A 46 -8.13 6.84 13.10
CA ILE A 46 -7.48 5.60 12.62
C ILE A 46 -7.37 4.52 13.70
N THR A 47 -7.07 4.89 14.95
CA THR A 47 -6.78 3.94 16.03
C THR A 47 -7.98 3.01 16.31
N SER A 48 -9.21 3.49 16.17
CA SER A 48 -10.42 2.67 16.35
C SER A 48 -10.72 1.73 15.18
N ASN A 49 -10.01 1.87 14.05
CA ASN A 49 -10.22 1.10 12.83
C ASN A 49 -9.09 0.09 12.56
N LEU A 50 -8.09 0.03 13.43
CA LEU A 50 -6.98 -0.91 13.29
C LEU A 50 -7.45 -2.36 13.47
N ASN A 51 -6.81 -3.26 12.73
CA ASN A 51 -7.00 -4.71 12.78
C ASN A 51 -8.44 -5.19 12.55
N THR A 52 -9.27 -4.35 11.93
CA THR A 52 -10.64 -4.69 11.54
C THR A 52 -10.69 -4.92 10.03
N ALA A 53 -11.09 -6.12 9.62
CA ALA A 53 -11.24 -6.46 8.22
C ALA A 53 -12.58 -5.92 7.67
N ILE A 54 -12.51 -5.17 6.58
CA ILE A 54 -13.67 -4.56 5.92
C ILE A 54 -13.82 -5.18 4.53
N THR A 55 -14.84 -6.01 4.36
CA THR A 55 -15.09 -6.76 3.12
C THR A 55 -15.89 -5.93 2.11
N GLY A 56 -15.93 -6.39 0.85
CA GLY A 56 -16.63 -5.67 -0.23
C GLY A 56 -15.99 -4.32 -0.57
N GLY A 57 -14.73 -4.13 -0.20
CA GLY A 57 -13.97 -2.93 -0.49
C GLY A 57 -13.59 -2.80 -1.95
N LYS A 58 -13.08 -1.62 -2.29
CA LYS A 58 -12.54 -1.32 -3.61
C LYS A 58 -11.21 -0.60 -3.49
N PHE A 59 -10.41 -0.65 -4.55
CA PHE A 59 -9.24 0.19 -4.67
C PHE A 59 -9.17 0.82 -6.06
N THR A 60 -8.62 2.03 -6.08
CA THR A 60 -8.31 2.82 -7.28
C THR A 60 -6.83 3.17 -7.25
N PHE A 61 -6.39 4.03 -8.17
CA PHE A 61 -5.05 4.59 -8.10
C PHE A 61 -5.01 6.09 -8.40
N TYR A 62 -4.02 6.75 -7.82
CA TYR A 62 -3.61 8.09 -8.19
C TYR A 62 -2.33 8.06 -9.06
N GLY A 63 -2.20 9.06 -9.93
CA GLY A 63 -1.09 9.19 -10.88
C GLY A 63 -0.20 10.41 -10.67
N ILE A 64 -0.35 11.10 -9.54
CA ILE A 64 0.41 12.33 -9.24
C ILE A 64 1.59 12.05 -8.31
N SER A 65 2.66 12.82 -8.46
CA SER A 65 3.81 12.90 -7.55
C SER A 65 3.72 14.15 -6.68
N GLY A 66 4.44 14.17 -5.55
CA GLY A 66 4.49 15.31 -4.64
C GLY A 66 4.25 14.90 -3.18
N ARG A 67 3.89 15.88 -2.34
CA ARG A 67 3.63 15.64 -0.93
C ARG A 67 2.16 15.30 -0.68
N GLY A 68 1.92 14.21 0.03
CA GLY A 68 0.60 13.77 0.44
C GLY A 68 0.09 14.54 1.65
N ALA A 69 -1.11 14.17 2.11
CA ALA A 69 -1.74 14.77 3.28
C ALA A 69 -0.93 14.62 4.58
N CYS A 70 0.02 13.67 4.64
CA CYS A 70 0.94 13.53 5.78
C CYS A 70 2.18 14.42 5.68
N GLY A 71 2.40 15.10 4.56
CA GLY A 71 3.63 15.87 4.26
C GLY A 71 4.80 15.02 3.76
N LEU A 72 4.61 13.71 3.65
CA LEU A 72 5.55 12.76 3.06
C LEU A 72 5.37 12.69 1.54
N ASP A 73 6.43 12.32 0.84
CA ASP A 73 6.38 12.16 -0.62
C ASP A 73 5.57 10.89 -0.97
N ILE A 74 4.56 11.03 -1.83
CA ILE A 74 3.59 9.96 -2.10
C ILE A 74 4.18 8.79 -2.92
N ASP A 75 5.24 9.08 -3.68
CA ASP A 75 6.02 8.12 -4.46
C ASP A 75 7.20 7.53 -3.68
N THR A 76 7.30 7.82 -2.37
CA THR A 76 8.34 7.32 -1.49
C THR A 76 7.73 6.67 -0.24
N PRO A 77 7.61 5.33 -0.17
CA PRO A 77 8.07 4.36 -1.18
C PRO A 77 7.19 4.35 -2.44
N THR A 78 7.69 3.71 -3.50
CA THR A 78 7.00 3.59 -4.80
C THR A 78 5.59 2.98 -4.68
N MET A 79 5.38 2.11 -3.69
CA MET A 79 4.10 1.49 -3.37
C MET A 79 3.56 2.03 -2.05
N SER A 80 2.48 2.80 -2.10
CA SER A 80 1.88 3.48 -0.96
C SER A 80 0.37 3.61 -1.16
N ALA A 81 -0.33 4.15 -0.16
CA ALA A 81 -1.76 4.34 -0.19
C ALA A 81 -2.19 5.72 0.31
N ALA A 82 -3.26 6.22 -0.29
CA ALA A 82 -4.13 7.23 0.28
C ALA A 82 -5.32 6.55 0.97
N ALA A 83 -5.50 6.82 2.26
CA ALA A 83 -6.59 6.27 3.05
C ALA A 83 -7.82 7.20 3.06
N SER A 84 -8.97 6.66 3.48
CA SER A 84 -10.21 7.42 3.62
C SER A 84 -10.00 8.71 4.43
N GLY A 85 -10.58 9.82 3.97
CA GLY A 85 -10.57 11.09 4.69
C GLY A 85 -11.18 11.00 6.09
N SER A 86 -12.11 10.06 6.31
CA SER A 86 -12.72 9.80 7.63
C SER A 86 -11.74 9.28 8.68
N LEU A 87 -10.57 8.79 8.26
CA LEU A 87 -9.51 8.28 9.14
C LEU A 87 -8.51 9.36 9.57
N PHE A 88 -8.61 10.56 9.01
CA PHE A 88 -7.82 11.71 9.42
C PHE A 88 -8.57 12.55 10.46
N ASN A 89 -7.85 13.02 11.47
CA ASN A 89 -8.33 14.01 12.41
C ASN A 89 -8.38 15.38 11.74
N SER A 90 -9.59 15.93 11.59
CA SER A 90 -9.82 17.26 11.00
C SER A 90 -9.21 18.41 11.80
N SER A 91 -8.83 18.17 13.06
CA SER A 91 -8.19 19.13 13.96
C SER A 91 -6.69 18.90 14.13
N ALA A 92 -6.09 17.96 13.39
CA ALA A 92 -4.65 17.74 13.43
C ALA A 92 -3.87 18.98 12.99
N SER A 93 -2.75 19.24 13.66
CA SER A 93 -1.88 20.39 13.40
C SER A 93 -0.65 19.98 12.62
N TRP A 94 -0.16 20.86 11.76
CA TRP A 94 1.13 20.69 11.09
C TRP A 94 2.27 21.09 12.02
N VAL A 95 3.26 20.22 12.20
CA VAL A 95 4.43 20.44 13.06
C VAL A 95 5.72 20.33 12.24
N ALA A 96 6.77 21.01 12.68
CA ALA A 96 8.08 20.90 12.06
C ALA A 96 8.60 19.46 12.23
N SER A 97 9.11 18.85 11.15
CA SER A 97 9.74 17.54 11.21
C SER A 97 11.22 17.64 11.56
N CYS A 98 11.81 16.49 11.91
CA CYS A 98 13.26 16.34 12.05
C CYS A 98 13.99 15.99 10.75
N MET A 99 13.30 16.04 9.62
CA MET A 99 13.90 15.76 8.33
C MET A 99 14.82 16.90 7.89
N SER A 100 15.89 16.56 7.17
CA SER A 100 16.93 17.51 6.75
C SER A 100 16.44 18.62 5.80
N ASP A 101 15.31 18.41 5.12
CA ASP A 101 14.71 19.39 4.22
C ASP A 101 13.75 20.36 4.92
N GLY A 102 13.60 20.27 6.24
CA GLY A 102 12.81 21.19 7.05
C GLY A 102 11.31 21.15 6.75
N ARG A 103 10.80 20.04 6.18
CA ARG A 103 9.36 19.92 5.88
C ARG A 103 8.52 19.87 7.15
N TYR A 104 7.24 20.24 7.01
CA TYR A 104 6.23 20.05 8.04
C TYR A 104 5.46 18.76 7.78
N LEU A 105 5.04 18.10 8.84
CA LEU A 105 4.23 16.89 8.79
C LEU A 105 2.95 17.06 9.59
N LEU A 106 1.91 16.34 9.19
CA LEU A 106 0.64 16.37 9.91
C LEU A 106 0.77 15.54 11.19
N ASN A 107 0.56 16.16 12.35
CA ASN A 107 0.57 15.47 13.64
C ASN A 107 -0.75 14.71 13.86
N ASP A 108 -0.89 13.60 13.15
CA ASP A 108 -2.06 12.72 13.14
C ASP A 108 -1.57 11.26 13.20
N PRO A 109 -2.14 10.38 14.04
CA PRO A 109 -1.68 8.99 14.13
C PRO A 109 -1.70 8.24 12.80
N ILE A 110 -2.57 8.62 11.83
CA ILE A 110 -2.56 7.96 10.51
C ILE A 110 -1.28 8.21 9.72
N CYS A 111 -0.59 9.31 10.03
CA CYS A 111 0.70 9.69 9.44
C CYS A 111 1.90 9.10 10.19
N MET A 112 1.66 8.19 11.14
CA MET A 112 2.68 7.61 12.01
C MET A 112 2.61 6.08 11.94
N ASN A 113 3.52 5.48 11.16
CA ASN A 113 3.68 4.02 11.07
C ASN A 113 2.39 3.24 10.75
N LYS A 114 1.43 3.82 10.03
CA LYS A 114 0.20 3.13 9.63
C LYS A 114 0.30 2.60 8.20
N CYS A 115 -0.17 1.38 8.04
CA CYS A 115 -0.23 0.65 6.80
C CYS A 115 -1.67 0.24 6.52
N VAL A 116 -1.94 -0.06 5.25
CA VAL A 116 -3.17 -0.72 4.83
C VAL A 116 -2.81 -2.00 4.10
N LYS A 117 -3.49 -3.08 4.50
CA LYS A 117 -3.45 -4.39 3.85
C LYS A 117 -4.68 -4.54 2.96
N ILE A 118 -4.44 -4.91 1.71
CA ILE A 118 -5.45 -5.19 0.70
C ILE A 118 -5.32 -6.67 0.33
N GLN A 119 -6.39 -7.42 0.55
CA GLN A 119 -6.51 -8.81 0.12
C GLN A 119 -7.47 -8.88 -1.06
N TYR A 120 -7.00 -9.40 -2.18
CA TYR A 120 -7.71 -9.36 -3.46
C TYR A 120 -7.22 -10.48 -4.38
N ASN A 121 -8.13 -11.26 -4.97
CA ASN A 121 -7.80 -12.33 -5.93
C ASN A 121 -6.67 -13.29 -5.47
N GLY A 122 -6.64 -13.65 -4.18
CA GLY A 122 -5.60 -14.54 -3.63
C GLY A 122 -4.26 -13.86 -3.36
N LYS A 123 -4.12 -12.57 -3.69
CA LYS A 123 -2.97 -11.73 -3.35
C LYS A 123 -3.21 -10.93 -2.06
N SER A 124 -2.11 -10.58 -1.40
CA SER A 124 -2.08 -9.75 -0.20
C SER A 124 -0.98 -8.68 -0.33
N LEU A 125 -1.37 -7.42 -0.42
CA LEU A 125 -0.45 -6.29 -0.44
C LEU A 125 -0.60 -5.48 0.85
N THR A 126 0.50 -5.24 1.57
CA THR A 126 0.55 -4.27 2.67
C THR A 126 1.45 -3.11 2.28
N VAL A 127 0.93 -1.89 2.32
CA VAL A 127 1.67 -0.67 1.96
C VAL A 127 1.47 0.44 3.00
N PRO A 128 2.44 1.35 3.15
CA PRO A 128 2.31 2.48 4.06
C PRO A 128 1.28 3.50 3.57
N ILE A 129 0.63 4.14 4.53
CA ILE A 129 -0.29 5.25 4.28
C ILE A 129 0.51 6.55 4.41
N ASN A 130 0.54 7.34 3.34
CA ASN A 130 1.22 8.64 3.32
C ASN A 130 0.33 9.76 2.74
N ASN A 131 -0.90 9.43 2.33
CA ASN A 131 -1.81 10.37 1.71
C ASN A 131 -3.27 10.16 2.15
N LYS A 132 -4.14 11.10 1.75
CA LYS A 132 -5.57 11.11 2.02
C LYS A 132 -6.35 11.12 0.71
N CYS A 133 -7.34 10.25 0.62
CA CYS A 133 -8.42 10.34 -0.36
C CYS A 133 -9.66 10.90 0.36
N SER A 134 -9.94 12.17 0.15
CA SER A 134 -10.96 12.92 0.92
C SER A 134 -12.38 12.39 0.70
N GLU A 135 -12.64 11.85 -0.49
CA GLU A 135 -13.92 11.33 -0.96
C GLU A 135 -14.07 9.81 -0.79
N CYS A 136 -12.99 9.11 -0.42
CA CYS A 136 -13.02 7.68 -0.25
C CYS A 136 -13.76 7.29 1.03
N GLU A 137 -14.71 6.37 0.89
CA GLU A 137 -15.32 5.65 2.01
C GLU A 137 -14.28 4.81 2.76
N LEU A 138 -14.63 4.36 3.96
CA LEU A 138 -13.73 3.59 4.83
C LEU A 138 -13.21 2.27 4.18
N ASN A 139 -13.95 1.70 3.23
CA ASN A 139 -13.56 0.50 2.49
C ASN A 139 -13.02 0.81 1.07
N HIS A 140 -12.64 2.06 0.80
CA HIS A 140 -12.03 2.50 -0.45
C HIS A 140 -10.62 3.03 -0.16
N VAL A 141 -9.62 2.40 -0.77
CA VAL A 141 -8.22 2.82 -0.72
C VAL A 141 -7.77 3.29 -2.10
N ASP A 142 -7.08 4.42 -2.17
CA ASP A 142 -6.52 4.92 -3.43
C ASP A 142 -5.02 4.68 -3.45
N LEU A 143 -4.55 3.77 -4.29
CA LEU A 143 -3.18 3.25 -4.27
C LEU A 143 -2.25 4.07 -5.17
N SER A 144 -0.94 4.00 -4.92
CA SER A 144 -0.01 4.38 -5.98
C SER A 144 -0.20 3.47 -7.20
N SER A 145 0.11 3.97 -8.39
CA SER A 145 -0.03 3.20 -9.63
C SER A 145 0.71 1.85 -9.59
N ALA A 146 1.89 1.80 -8.95
CA ALA A 146 2.67 0.56 -8.79
C ALA A 146 1.97 -0.45 -7.87
N ALA A 147 1.40 0.01 -6.75
CA ALA A 147 0.68 -0.84 -5.81
C ALA A 147 -0.61 -1.39 -6.45
N PHE A 148 -1.33 -0.57 -7.21
CA PHE A 148 -2.51 -1.00 -7.97
C PHE A 148 -2.16 -2.09 -8.98
N LEU A 149 -1.16 -1.86 -9.83
CA LEU A 149 -0.78 -2.79 -10.90
C LEU A 149 -0.18 -4.09 -10.37
N TRP A 150 0.37 -4.12 -9.15
CA TRP A 150 0.79 -5.37 -8.53
C TRP A 150 -0.41 -6.26 -8.15
N LEU A 151 -1.46 -5.65 -7.59
CA LEU A 151 -2.70 -6.34 -7.22
C LEU A 151 -3.54 -6.74 -8.44
N GLU A 152 -3.69 -5.83 -9.40
CA GLU A 152 -4.55 -5.98 -10.56
C GLU A 152 -3.80 -5.57 -11.85
N PRO A 153 -2.92 -6.45 -12.38
CA PRO A 153 -2.07 -6.13 -13.53
C PRO A 153 -2.82 -5.81 -14.82
N ALA A 154 -4.07 -6.26 -14.95
CA ALA A 154 -4.90 -5.95 -16.12
C ALA A 154 -5.51 -4.52 -16.04
N GLY A 155 -5.23 -3.76 -14.98
CA GLY A 155 -5.68 -2.37 -14.83
C GLY A 155 -7.09 -2.22 -14.24
N GLY A 156 -7.77 -3.33 -13.94
CA GLY A 156 -9.13 -3.34 -13.43
C GLY A 156 -10.16 -2.83 -14.44
N THR A 157 -11.39 -2.57 -13.99
CA THR A 157 -12.41 -1.96 -14.86
C THR A 157 -12.30 -0.45 -14.73
N VAL A 158 -11.70 0.20 -15.74
CA VAL A 158 -11.49 1.67 -15.76
C VAL A 158 -10.71 2.15 -14.53
N GLY A 159 -9.66 1.41 -14.13
CA GLY A 159 -8.83 1.76 -12.97
C GLY A 159 -9.48 1.50 -11.61
N VAL A 160 -10.57 0.73 -11.58
CA VAL A 160 -11.26 0.34 -10.34
C VAL A 160 -11.26 -1.18 -10.22
N ALA A 161 -10.87 -1.67 -9.05
CA ALA A 161 -11.00 -3.06 -8.65
C ALA A 161 -11.90 -3.17 -7.41
N THR A 162 -12.85 -4.11 -7.43
CA THR A 162 -13.87 -4.29 -6.39
C THR A 162 -13.85 -5.69 -5.81
N GLY A 163 -14.33 -5.87 -4.58
CA GLY A 163 -14.38 -7.17 -3.90
C GLY A 163 -13.13 -7.45 -3.05
N ALA A 164 -12.33 -6.42 -2.77
CA ALA A 164 -11.19 -6.53 -1.88
C ALA A 164 -11.64 -6.59 -0.41
N THR A 165 -10.76 -7.11 0.44
CA THR A 165 -10.83 -6.91 1.89
C THR A 165 -9.74 -5.92 2.30
N ILE A 166 -10.14 -4.84 2.96
CA ILE A 166 -9.25 -3.78 3.45
C ILE A 166 -9.04 -3.96 4.95
N THR A 167 -7.81 -3.80 5.43
CA THR A 167 -7.49 -3.81 6.86
C THR A 167 -6.44 -2.75 7.15
N TYR A 168 -6.72 -1.83 8.06
CA TYR A 168 -5.72 -0.86 8.55
C TYR A 168 -4.93 -1.47 9.70
N LEU A 169 -3.62 -1.24 9.76
CA LEU A 169 -2.72 -1.82 10.76
C LEU A 169 -1.52 -0.92 11.02
N GLU A 170 -0.77 -1.23 12.08
CA GLU A 170 0.61 -0.79 12.23
C GLU A 170 1.48 -1.44 11.15
N CYS A 171 2.38 -0.68 10.54
CA CYS A 171 3.38 -1.23 9.64
C CYS A 171 4.32 -2.19 10.39
N ALA A 172 4.75 -3.25 9.69
CA ALA A 172 5.67 -4.27 10.20
C ALA A 172 7.14 -3.88 10.00
#